data_AF-T1DPJ2-F1
#
_entry.id   AF-T1DPJ2-F1
#
_cell.length_a   1.000
_cell.length_b   1.000
_cell.length_c   1.000
_cell.angle_alpha   90.00
_cell.angle_beta   90.00
_cell.angle_gamma   90.00
#
_symmetry.space_group_name_H-M   'P 1'
#
loop_
_entity.id
_entity.type
_entity.pdbx_description
1 polymer ?
#
loop_
_entity_poly.entity_id
_entity_poly.type
_entity_poly.pdbx_seq_one_letter_code
_entity_poly.pdbx_strand_id
1 'polypeptide(L)'
;NEELLSQLFIAYMRVDDFKGQQTVAMQLYKLRPRNSYYFWAVVSLVLQALRGPDADNAQKAQLLLTLAQRMVDKFITENKLETAQEAQLYLQILQEQSKYHEAYDFLNGALCQKLYPGAPVFVRIELLKKLNKWDELNRLLKELLLQEQDRWDFYQEYIASTFRLIEAGEKPEGADYSVEMCHEFLCDIIEAQPKKFRGPYLARLELNRRMIEKRYSSEQLFGKMTDMLAEYFGLFGDKPCCAHDMKLFIEYVTPVAERRALAAKLTNGLDITSTTLPGSKEEMQRHICTLQIARYSGAHSIVSEELLHAISTSLSLHYE
;
A
#
# COMPACT_ATOMS: atom_id res chain seq x y z
N ASN A 1 33.08 -0.10 -34.37
CA ASN A 1 33.31 -0.99 -33.21
C ASN A 1 32.33 -0.74 -32.06
N GLU A 2 32.17 0.49 -31.58
CA GLU A 2 31.23 0.83 -30.50
C GLU A 2 29.76 0.51 -30.84
N GLU A 3 29.31 0.88 -32.04
CA GLU A 3 27.94 0.62 -32.51
C GLU A 3 27.62 -0.87 -32.62
N LEU A 4 28.53 -1.66 -33.22
CA LEU A 4 28.39 -3.12 -33.35
C LEU A 4 28.30 -3.80 -31.98
N LEU A 5 29.17 -3.43 -31.03
CA LEU A 5 29.13 -3.98 -29.68
C LEU A 5 27.86 -3.55 -28.93
N SER A 6 27.37 -2.33 -29.15
CA SER A 6 26.10 -1.87 -28.57
C SER A 6 24.92 -2.66 -29.13
N GLN A 7 24.88 -2.92 -30.44
CA GLN A 7 23.86 -3.76 -31.06
C GLN A 7 23.94 -5.22 -30.58
N LEU A 8 25.15 -5.75 -30.39
CA LEU A 8 25.35 -7.08 -29.84
C LEU A 8 24.86 -7.18 -28.39
N PHE A 9 25.10 -6.16 -27.56
CA PHE A 9 24.54 -6.10 -26.20
C PHE A 9 23.00 -6.15 -26.22
N ILE A 10 22.37 -5.38 -27.11
CA ILE A 10 20.90 -5.41 -27.29
C ILE A 10 20.41 -6.76 -27.80
N ALA A 11 21.16 -7.43 -28.67
CA ALA A 11 20.83 -8.78 -29.12
C ALA A 11 20.85 -9.78 -27.94
N TYR A 12 21.88 -9.74 -27.09
CA TYR A 12 21.93 -10.57 -25.88
C TYR A 12 20.86 -10.21 -24.84
N MET A 13 20.43 -8.94 -24.77
CA MET A 13 19.26 -8.51 -23.98
C MET A 13 17.96 -9.18 -24.44
N ARG A 14 17.77 -9.36 -25.75
CA ARG A 14 16.53 -9.96 -26.29
C ARG A 14 16.46 -11.47 -26.11
N VAL A 15 17.60 -12.13 -25.95
CA VAL A 15 17.71 -13.60 -25.79
C VAL A 15 17.95 -13.98 -24.33
N ASP A 16 17.91 -13.01 -23.41
CA ASP A 16 18.18 -13.20 -21.97
C ASP A 16 19.55 -13.85 -21.66
N ASP A 17 20.53 -13.70 -22.55
CA ASP A 17 21.91 -14.11 -22.30
C ASP A 17 22.65 -13.05 -21.48
N PHE A 18 22.39 -13.03 -20.18
CA PHE A 18 22.95 -12.03 -19.28
C PHE A 18 24.48 -12.13 -19.11
N LYS A 19 25.07 -13.31 -19.34
CA LYS A 19 26.53 -13.50 -19.28
C LYS A 19 27.21 -12.92 -20.52
N GLY A 20 26.60 -13.12 -21.68
CA GLY A 20 26.98 -12.46 -22.93
C GLY A 20 26.89 -10.92 -22.79
N GLN A 21 25.79 -10.42 -22.23
CA GLN A 21 25.61 -8.98 -21.97
C GLN A 21 26.73 -8.40 -21.10
N GLN A 22 27.04 -9.02 -19.95
CA GLN A 22 28.09 -8.56 -19.05
C GLN A 22 29.45 -8.47 -19.75
N THR A 23 29.79 -9.51 -20.53
CA THR A 23 31.07 -9.58 -21.24
C THR A 23 31.20 -8.46 -22.27
N VAL A 24 30.14 -8.24 -23.07
CA VAL A 24 30.11 -7.18 -24.09
C VAL A 24 30.12 -5.79 -23.45
N ALA A 25 29.37 -5.59 -22.36
CA ALA A 25 29.36 -4.31 -21.63
C ALA A 25 30.75 -3.95 -21.09
N MET A 26 31.50 -4.92 -20.56
CA MET A 26 32.88 -4.69 -20.13
C MET A 26 33.84 -4.43 -21.30
N GLN A 27 33.64 -5.05 -22.45
CA GLN A 27 34.40 -4.77 -23.67
C GLN A 27 34.12 -3.35 -24.19
N LEU A 28 32.84 -2.93 -24.18
CA LEU A 28 32.43 -1.56 -24.50
C LEU A 28 33.09 -0.55 -23.57
N TYR A 29 33.08 -0.81 -22.26
CA TYR A 29 33.71 0.06 -21.28
C TYR A 29 35.23 0.18 -21.48
N LYS A 30 35.93 -0.91 -21.82
CA LYS A 30 37.36 -0.88 -22.16
C LYS A 30 37.66 -0.10 -23.44
N LEU A 31 36.79 -0.21 -24.45
CA LEU A 31 36.91 0.53 -25.71
C LEU A 31 36.66 2.03 -25.50
N ARG A 32 35.63 2.36 -24.72
CA ARG A 32 35.20 3.72 -24.39
C ARG A 32 34.78 3.77 -22.92
N PRO A 33 35.57 4.40 -22.03
CA PRO A 33 35.30 4.43 -20.60
C PRO A 33 34.16 5.42 -20.28
N ARG A 34 32.93 5.05 -20.63
CA ARG A 34 31.69 5.74 -20.24
C ARG A 34 31.02 5.02 -19.08
N ASN A 35 30.55 5.78 -18.09
CA ASN A 35 29.87 5.22 -16.90
C ASN A 35 28.67 4.36 -17.28
N SER A 36 27.89 4.76 -18.30
CA SER A 36 26.74 4.00 -18.79
C SER A 36 27.08 2.54 -19.15
N TYR A 37 28.19 2.30 -19.86
CA TYR A 37 28.60 0.93 -20.23
C TYR A 37 29.08 0.11 -19.04
N TYR A 38 29.67 0.77 -18.03
CA TYR A 38 30.02 0.11 -16.78
C TYR A 38 28.76 -0.34 -16.03
N PHE A 39 27.77 0.54 -15.90
CA PHE A 39 26.50 0.22 -15.25
C PHE A 39 25.66 -0.78 -16.05
N TRP A 40 25.81 -0.86 -17.38
CA TRP A 40 25.24 -1.98 -18.14
C TRP A 40 25.82 -3.33 -17.69
N ALA A 41 27.12 -3.40 -17.42
CA ALA A 41 27.73 -4.62 -16.88
C ALA A 41 27.21 -4.96 -15.47
N VAL A 42 27.01 -3.93 -14.62
CA VAL A 42 26.42 -4.10 -13.27
C VAL A 42 24.98 -4.59 -13.37
N VAL A 43 24.15 -3.98 -14.22
CA VAL A 43 22.76 -4.43 -14.46
C VAL A 43 22.73 -5.87 -14.95
N SER A 44 23.60 -6.24 -15.91
CA SER A 44 23.68 -7.62 -16.38
C SER A 44 24.10 -8.61 -15.29
N LEU A 45 24.92 -8.21 -14.32
CA LEU A 45 25.23 -9.04 -13.14
C LEU A 45 24.02 -9.23 -12.24
N VAL A 46 23.27 -8.16 -11.97
CA VAL A 46 22.02 -8.23 -11.20
C VAL A 46 20.99 -9.11 -11.89
N LEU A 47 20.84 -8.98 -13.22
CA LEU A 47 19.95 -9.83 -14.01
C LEU A 47 20.39 -11.30 -14.00
N GLN A 48 21.69 -11.60 -14.05
CA GLN A 48 22.20 -12.96 -13.86
C GLN A 48 21.79 -13.54 -12.50
N ALA A 49 21.87 -12.73 -11.44
CA ALA A 49 21.54 -13.17 -10.08
C ALA A 49 20.04 -13.40 -9.88
N LEU A 50 19.18 -12.57 -10.49
CA LEU A 50 17.73 -12.59 -10.25
C LEU A 50 16.92 -13.39 -11.28
N ARG A 51 17.40 -13.49 -12.51
CA ARG A 51 16.66 -14.07 -13.65
C ARG A 51 17.46 -15.06 -14.49
N GLY A 52 18.76 -15.21 -14.21
CA GLY A 52 19.61 -16.11 -14.95
C GLY A 52 19.37 -17.59 -14.62
N PRO A 53 20.02 -18.52 -15.34
CA PRO A 53 19.95 -19.95 -15.05
C PRO A 53 20.50 -20.32 -13.67
N ASP A 54 21.30 -19.44 -13.07
CA ASP A 54 21.85 -19.59 -11.72
C ASP A 54 20.97 -18.94 -10.63
N ALA A 55 19.81 -18.38 -10.97
CA ALA A 55 18.90 -17.72 -10.01
C ALA A 55 18.38 -18.68 -8.93
N ASP A 56 18.17 -19.95 -9.27
CA ASP A 56 17.75 -20.98 -8.31
C ASP A 56 18.85 -21.32 -7.28
N ASN A 57 20.11 -20.94 -7.55
CA ASN A 57 21.22 -21.15 -6.64
C ASN A 57 21.52 -19.89 -5.83
N ALA A 58 20.94 -19.82 -4.62
CA ALA A 58 21.09 -18.71 -3.69
C ALA A 58 22.55 -18.31 -3.42
N GLN A 59 23.49 -19.27 -3.37
CA GLN A 59 24.91 -18.96 -3.13
C GLN A 59 25.54 -18.24 -4.32
N LYS A 60 25.24 -18.68 -5.55
CA LYS A 60 25.73 -18.03 -6.77
C LYS A 60 25.09 -16.66 -6.97
N ALA A 61 23.79 -16.54 -6.74
CA ALA A 61 23.08 -15.26 -6.79
C ALA A 61 23.71 -14.26 -5.81
N GLN A 62 23.95 -14.66 -4.55
CA GLN A 62 24.60 -13.81 -3.56
C GLN A 62 26.02 -13.37 -3.97
N LEU A 63 26.81 -14.28 -4.57
CA LEU A 63 28.15 -13.95 -5.08
C LEU A 63 28.09 -12.90 -6.20
N LEU A 64 27.15 -13.05 -7.14
CA LEU A 64 26.94 -12.11 -8.24
C LEU A 64 26.49 -10.73 -7.73
N LEU A 65 25.56 -10.69 -6.77
CA LEU A 65 25.12 -9.45 -6.13
C LEU A 65 26.26 -8.78 -5.34
N THR A 66 27.07 -9.56 -4.61
CA THR A 66 28.25 -9.04 -3.90
C THR A 66 29.26 -8.44 -4.87
N LEU A 67 29.45 -9.05 -6.04
CA LEU A 67 30.31 -8.50 -7.09
C LEU A 67 29.72 -7.19 -7.65
N ALA A 68 28.42 -7.16 -7.93
CA ALA A 68 27.72 -5.96 -8.38
C ALA A 68 27.86 -4.82 -7.37
N GLN A 69 27.69 -5.09 -6.07
CA GLN A 69 27.91 -4.10 -5.01
C GLN A 69 29.33 -3.54 -5.06
N ARG A 70 30.35 -4.39 -5.05
CA ARG A 70 31.77 -3.95 -5.09
C ARG A 70 32.08 -3.08 -6.30
N MET A 71 31.45 -3.37 -7.44
CA MET A 71 31.58 -2.57 -8.66
C MET A 71 31.03 -1.16 -8.45
N VAL A 72 29.86 -1.03 -7.83
CA VAL A 72 29.25 0.28 -7.53
C VAL A 72 29.99 1.00 -6.40
N ASP A 73 30.41 0.30 -5.34
CA ASP A 73 31.20 0.86 -4.23
C ASP A 73 32.46 1.54 -4.75
N LYS A 74 33.14 0.93 -5.73
CA LYS A 74 34.29 1.54 -6.39
C LYS A 74 33.96 2.87 -7.07
N PHE A 75 32.79 2.96 -7.70
CA PHE A 75 32.34 4.22 -8.33
C PHE A 75 31.93 5.26 -7.29
N ILE A 76 31.40 4.83 -6.14
CA ILE A 76 31.10 5.69 -5.00
C ILE A 76 32.40 6.26 -4.43
N THR A 77 33.42 5.44 -4.15
CA THR A 77 34.70 5.92 -3.59
C THR A 77 35.48 6.81 -4.55
N GLU A 78 35.34 6.59 -5.86
CA GLU A 78 35.91 7.44 -6.90
C GLU A 78 35.10 8.71 -7.20
N ASN A 79 33.95 8.93 -6.54
CA ASN A 79 33.01 10.03 -6.79
C ASN A 79 32.55 10.14 -8.26
N LYS A 80 32.35 8.99 -8.92
CA LYS A 80 31.94 8.89 -10.34
C LYS A 80 30.46 8.57 -10.53
N LEU A 81 29.68 8.55 -9.46
CA LEU A 81 28.24 8.31 -9.53
C LEU A 81 27.55 9.62 -9.93
N GLU A 82 26.88 9.61 -11.07
CA GLU A 82 26.42 10.82 -11.77
C GLU A 82 24.90 10.88 -11.91
N THR A 83 24.22 9.74 -11.94
CA THR A 83 22.80 9.68 -12.30
C THR A 83 21.90 9.08 -11.21
N ALA A 84 20.62 9.46 -11.23
CA ALA A 84 19.61 8.92 -10.33
C ALA A 84 19.42 7.40 -10.49
N GLN A 85 19.53 6.88 -11.72
CA GLN A 85 19.37 5.47 -12.03
C GLN A 85 20.49 4.62 -11.42
N GLU A 86 21.71 5.15 -11.35
CA GLU A 86 22.83 4.49 -10.70
C GLU A 86 22.62 4.38 -9.18
N ALA A 87 22.10 5.45 -8.57
CA ALA A 87 21.76 5.46 -7.14
C ALA A 87 20.59 4.50 -6.83
N GLN A 88 19.57 4.46 -7.69
CA GLN A 88 18.46 3.52 -7.59
C GLN A 88 18.93 2.07 -7.72
N LEU A 89 19.82 1.78 -8.68
CA LEU A 89 20.38 0.43 -8.84
C LEU A 89 21.17 0.00 -7.61
N TYR A 90 21.94 0.91 -7.01
CA TYR A 90 22.70 0.60 -5.80
C TYR A 90 21.76 0.26 -4.63
N LEU A 91 20.70 1.04 -4.42
CA LEU A 91 19.67 0.75 -3.42
C LEU A 91 19.06 -0.63 -3.65
N GLN A 92 18.70 -0.96 -4.90
CA GLN A 92 18.15 -2.26 -5.24
C GLN A 92 19.15 -3.39 -4.91
N ILE A 93 20.43 -3.25 -5.29
CA ILE A 93 21.47 -4.25 -5.00
C ILE A 93 21.61 -4.49 -3.49
N LEU A 94 21.54 -3.44 -2.67
CA LEU A 94 21.60 -3.58 -1.21
C LEU A 94 20.34 -4.24 -0.64
N GLN A 95 19.16 -3.90 -1.16
CA GLN A 95 17.89 -4.52 -0.76
C GLN A 95 17.86 -6.02 -1.09
N GLU A 96 18.28 -6.41 -2.31
CA GLU A 96 18.34 -7.82 -2.72
C GLU A 96 19.34 -8.63 -1.87
N GLN A 97 20.40 -8.00 -1.38
CA GLN A 97 21.34 -8.62 -0.44
C GLN A 97 20.86 -8.62 1.02
N SER A 98 19.66 -8.10 1.31
CA SER A 98 19.14 -7.89 2.67
C SER A 98 20.03 -7.00 3.54
N LYS A 99 20.83 -6.11 2.94
CA LYS A 99 21.68 -5.13 3.62
C LYS A 99 20.91 -3.83 3.89
N TYR A 100 19.81 -3.94 4.63
CA TYR A 100 18.86 -2.85 4.83
C TYR A 100 19.47 -1.64 5.56
N HIS A 101 20.45 -1.86 6.45
CA HIS A 101 21.11 -0.78 7.17
C HIS A 101 21.98 0.06 6.23
N GLU A 102 22.83 -0.58 5.42
CA GLU A 102 23.63 0.09 4.38
C GLU A 102 22.74 0.84 3.39
N ALA A 103 21.59 0.26 3.00
CA ALA A 103 20.65 0.91 2.09
C ALA A 103 20.00 2.16 2.70
N TYR A 104 19.64 2.10 3.98
CA TYR A 104 19.06 3.21 4.72
C TYR A 104 20.07 4.36 4.90
N ASP A 105 21.32 4.03 5.25
CA ASP A 105 22.40 5.03 5.40
C ASP A 105 22.71 5.70 4.06
N PHE A 106 22.74 4.92 2.96
CA PHE A 106 22.93 5.48 1.63
C PHE A 106 21.76 6.40 1.24
N LEU A 107 20.52 5.98 1.45
CA LEU A 107 19.32 6.76 1.12
C LEU A 107 19.29 8.12 1.83
N ASN A 108 19.72 8.15 3.09
CA ASN A 108 19.78 9.38 3.89
C ASN A 108 21.10 10.16 3.71
N GLY A 109 22.08 9.58 3.03
CA GLY A 109 23.36 10.20 2.74
C GLY A 109 23.26 11.35 1.75
N ALA A 110 24.18 12.32 1.86
CA ALA A 110 24.24 13.49 0.99
C ALA A 110 24.39 13.13 -0.50
N LEU A 111 25.03 12.00 -0.80
CA LEU A 111 25.20 11.53 -2.18
C LEU A 111 23.87 11.14 -2.81
N CYS A 112 23.03 10.35 -2.11
CA CYS A 112 21.73 9.96 -2.64
C CYS A 112 20.77 11.16 -2.69
N GLN A 113 20.81 12.07 -1.72
CA GLN A 113 19.99 13.28 -1.76
C GLN A 113 20.36 14.19 -2.95
N LYS A 114 21.65 14.26 -3.31
CA LYS A 114 22.13 15.03 -4.47
C LYS A 114 21.73 14.38 -5.79
N LEU A 115 21.89 13.06 -5.91
CA LEU A 115 21.71 12.34 -7.17
C LEU A 115 20.27 11.89 -7.40
N TYR A 116 19.53 11.60 -6.33
CA TYR A 116 18.18 11.07 -6.36
C TYR A 116 17.26 11.79 -5.34
N PRO A 117 17.07 13.11 -5.48
CA PRO A 117 16.22 13.88 -4.56
C PRO A 117 14.75 13.45 -4.58
N GLY A 118 14.28 12.89 -5.70
CA GLY A 118 12.93 12.36 -5.88
C GLY A 118 12.80 10.86 -5.60
N ALA A 119 13.63 10.30 -4.73
CA ALA A 119 13.57 8.88 -4.38
C ALA A 119 12.13 8.50 -3.93
N PRO A 120 11.54 7.42 -4.48
CA PRO A 120 10.21 6.99 -4.12
C PRO A 120 10.12 6.74 -2.61
N VAL A 121 9.16 7.41 -1.98
CA VAL A 121 8.94 7.35 -0.53
C VAL A 121 8.70 5.91 -0.06
N PHE A 122 8.12 5.07 -0.92
CA PHE A 122 7.94 3.64 -0.66
C PHE A 122 9.24 2.91 -0.30
N VAL A 123 10.37 3.25 -0.94
CA VAL A 123 11.67 2.64 -0.61
C VAL A 123 12.06 2.96 0.83
N ARG A 124 11.84 4.21 1.27
CA ARG A 124 12.08 4.61 2.66
C ARG A 124 11.18 3.86 3.63
N ILE A 125 9.88 3.76 3.31
CA ILE A 125 8.90 3.01 4.12
C ILE A 125 9.31 1.55 4.27
N GLU A 126 9.69 0.88 3.18
CA GLU A 126 10.14 -0.51 3.22
C GLU A 126 11.39 -0.71 4.07
N LEU A 127 12.40 0.15 3.91
CA LEU A 127 13.63 0.09 4.69
C LEU A 127 13.36 0.29 6.19
N LEU A 128 12.54 1.27 6.56
CA LEU A 128 12.14 1.49 7.95
C LEU A 128 11.41 0.29 8.54
N LYS A 129 10.49 -0.33 7.78
CA LYS A 129 9.80 -1.57 8.19
C LYS A 129 10.77 -2.72 8.42
N LYS A 130 11.74 -2.92 7.51
CA LYS A 130 12.73 -4.01 7.62
C LYS A 130 13.71 -3.78 8.78
N LEU A 131 14.00 -2.54 9.12
CA LEU A 131 14.85 -2.16 10.24
C LEU A 131 14.12 -2.05 11.59
N ASN A 132 12.80 -2.29 11.62
CA ASN A 132 11.95 -2.09 12.81
C ASN A 132 12.03 -0.67 13.40
N LYS A 133 12.29 0.34 12.57
CA LYS A 133 12.31 1.75 12.97
C LYS A 133 10.90 2.33 12.93
N TRP A 134 10.05 1.86 13.84
CA TRP A 134 8.61 2.15 13.84
C TRP A 134 8.30 3.61 14.19
N ASP A 135 9.13 4.25 15.01
CA ASP A 135 9.00 5.65 15.41
C ASP A 135 9.25 6.62 14.24
N GLU A 136 10.31 6.40 13.47
CA GLU A 136 10.62 7.17 12.27
C GLU A 136 9.56 6.94 11.19
N LEU A 137 9.11 5.68 11.04
CA LEU A 137 8.06 5.33 10.09
C LEU A 137 6.74 6.03 10.42
N ASN A 138 6.35 6.03 11.70
CA ASN A 138 5.12 6.66 12.13
C ASN A 138 5.13 8.16 11.82
N ARG A 139 6.20 8.87 12.18
CA ARG A 139 6.39 10.31 11.88
C ARG A 139 6.33 10.60 10.38
N LEU A 140 7.08 9.82 9.59
CA LEU A 140 7.08 9.95 8.13
C LEU A 140 5.66 9.79 7.56
N LEU A 141 4.91 8.77 8.00
CA LEU A 141 3.56 8.53 7.50
C LEU A 141 2.57 9.63 7.91
N LYS A 142 2.72 10.23 9.11
CA LYS A 142 1.92 11.41 9.49
C LYS A 142 2.15 12.57 8.53
N GLU A 143 3.42 12.90 8.27
CA GLU A 143 3.79 13.99 7.35
C GLU A 143 3.22 13.74 5.95
N LEU A 144 3.31 12.51 5.44
CA LEU A 144 2.79 12.14 4.12
C LEU A 144 1.27 12.18 4.06
N LEU A 145 0.57 11.73 5.11
CA LEU A 145 -0.89 11.76 5.18
C LEU A 145 -1.43 13.18 5.24
N LEU A 146 -0.71 14.14 5.83
CA LEU A 146 -1.08 15.55 5.79
C LEU A 146 -1.00 16.13 4.37
N GLN A 147 -0.08 15.62 3.53
CA GLN A 147 0.08 16.02 2.13
C GLN A 147 -0.94 15.31 1.20
N GLU A 148 -1.11 13.99 1.36
CA GLU A 148 -1.97 13.15 0.54
C GLU A 148 -3.00 12.38 1.40
N GLN A 149 -4.10 13.05 1.74
CA GLN A 149 -5.07 12.57 2.73
C GLN A 149 -5.96 11.38 2.29
N ASP A 150 -5.92 10.95 1.03
CA ASP A 150 -6.74 9.82 0.52
C ASP A 150 -5.92 8.55 0.26
N ARG A 151 -4.64 8.53 0.70
CA ARG A 151 -3.72 7.39 0.53
C ARG A 151 -3.99 6.29 1.54
N TRP A 152 -4.84 5.34 1.16
CA TRP A 152 -5.21 4.20 1.99
C TRP A 152 -4.02 3.35 2.45
N ASP A 153 -3.06 3.13 1.56
CA ASP A 153 -1.83 2.37 1.86
C ASP A 153 -1.04 3.00 3.01
N PHE A 154 -0.96 4.34 3.07
CA PHE A 154 -0.28 5.03 4.16
C PHE A 154 -1.03 4.92 5.49
N TYR A 155 -2.37 4.99 5.49
CA TYR A 155 -3.16 4.76 6.71
C TYR A 155 -2.96 3.36 7.28
N GLN A 156 -2.93 2.33 6.43
CA GLN A 156 -2.74 0.95 6.89
C GLN A 156 -1.39 0.75 7.58
N GLU A 157 -0.33 1.33 7.02
CA GLU A 157 1.03 1.29 7.58
C GLU A 157 1.16 2.19 8.83
N TYR A 158 0.48 3.34 8.85
CA TYR A 158 0.52 4.28 9.98
C TYR A 158 -0.12 3.63 11.21
N ILE A 159 -1.34 3.12 11.06
CA ILE A 159 -2.02 2.38 12.13
C ILE A 159 -1.18 1.15 12.55
N ALA A 160 -0.55 0.44 11.60
CA ALA A 160 0.34 -0.67 11.93
C ALA A 160 1.54 -0.25 12.77
N SER A 161 2.23 0.83 12.41
CA SER A 161 3.36 1.34 13.18
C SER A 161 2.96 1.77 14.58
N THR A 162 1.80 2.41 14.77
CA THR A 162 1.30 2.75 16.12
C THR A 162 1.06 1.51 16.98
N PHE A 163 0.40 0.47 16.46
CA PHE A 163 0.23 -0.78 17.22
C PHE A 163 1.57 -1.47 17.54
N ARG A 164 2.58 -1.37 16.67
CA ARG A 164 3.93 -1.87 16.96
C ARG A 164 4.60 -1.11 18.10
N LEU A 165 4.46 0.21 18.14
CA LEU A 165 4.98 1.05 19.22
C LEU A 165 4.28 0.75 20.56
N ILE A 166 2.94 0.57 20.53
CA ILE A 166 2.17 0.15 21.71
C ILE A 166 2.68 -1.19 22.25
N GLU A 167 2.86 -2.18 21.38
CA GLU A 167 3.35 -3.52 21.75
C GLU A 167 4.77 -3.49 22.31
N ALA A 168 5.63 -2.61 21.78
CA ALA A 168 7.00 -2.42 22.28
C ALA A 168 7.04 -1.63 23.60
N GLY A 169 5.96 -0.94 23.98
CA GLY A 169 5.93 -0.04 25.13
C GLY A 169 6.80 1.21 24.94
N GLU A 170 7.15 1.53 23.70
CA GLU A 170 8.01 2.66 23.35
C GLU A 170 7.19 3.96 23.35
N LYS A 171 7.77 5.04 23.86
CA LYS A 171 7.16 6.38 23.88
C LYS A 171 8.07 7.40 23.18
N PRO A 172 8.36 7.21 21.89
CA PRO A 172 9.21 8.11 21.13
C PRO A 172 8.59 9.50 21.00
N GLU A 173 9.42 10.53 21.04
CA GLU A 173 8.98 11.91 20.83
C GLU A 173 8.54 12.13 19.37
N GLY A 174 7.35 12.70 19.18
CA GLY A 174 6.78 13.04 17.88
C GLY A 174 6.08 11.90 17.13
N ALA A 175 6.20 10.64 17.58
CA ALA A 175 5.47 9.51 17.02
C ALA A 175 4.24 9.15 17.88
N ASP A 176 3.21 8.62 17.23
CA ASP A 176 1.98 8.22 17.90
C ASP A 176 2.10 6.79 18.42
N TYR A 177 2.17 6.66 19.74
CA TYR A 177 2.39 5.40 20.45
C TYR A 177 1.18 4.93 21.28
N SER A 178 0.01 5.54 21.07
CA SER A 178 -1.24 5.11 21.71
C SER A 178 -2.41 5.15 20.72
N VAL A 179 -3.47 4.40 21.02
CA VAL A 179 -4.67 4.38 20.18
C VAL A 179 -5.40 5.72 20.22
N GLU A 180 -5.32 6.44 21.34
CA GLU A 180 -5.87 7.79 21.53
C GLU A 180 -5.17 8.80 20.63
N MET A 181 -3.83 8.81 20.59
CA MET A 181 -3.07 9.68 19.69
C MET A 181 -3.38 9.39 18.23
N CYS A 182 -3.47 8.11 17.86
CA CYS A 182 -3.87 7.72 16.51
C CYS A 182 -5.28 8.20 16.19
N HIS A 183 -6.21 8.07 17.12
CA HIS A 183 -7.59 8.51 16.90
C HIS A 183 -7.69 10.02 16.76
N GLU A 184 -7.01 10.79 17.62
CA GLU A 184 -6.94 12.25 17.58
C GLU A 184 -6.42 12.72 16.22
N PHE A 185 -5.29 12.15 15.76
CA PHE A 185 -4.74 12.49 14.44
C PHE A 185 -5.72 12.21 13.27
N LEU A 186 -6.47 11.11 13.33
CA LEU A 186 -7.48 10.80 12.31
C LEU A 186 -8.65 11.79 12.35
N CYS A 187 -9.08 12.21 13.53
CA CYS A 187 -10.11 13.23 13.71
C CYS A 187 -9.62 14.60 13.21
N ASP A 188 -8.40 15.00 13.56
CA ASP A 188 -7.79 16.25 13.09
C ASP A 188 -7.71 16.29 11.56
N ILE A 189 -7.31 15.18 10.93
CA ILE A 189 -7.34 15.10 9.47
C ILE A 189 -8.76 15.32 8.96
N ILE A 190 -9.77 14.61 9.48
CA ILE A 190 -11.17 14.71 9.04
C ILE A 190 -11.70 16.14 9.18
N GLU A 191 -11.41 16.81 10.29
CA GLU A 191 -11.88 18.16 10.58
C GLU A 191 -11.20 19.22 9.71
N ALA A 192 -9.91 19.03 9.38
CA ALA A 192 -9.14 19.95 8.56
C ALA A 192 -9.44 19.84 7.05
N GLN A 193 -10.21 18.84 6.60
CA GLN A 193 -10.37 18.62 5.15
C GLN A 193 -11.29 19.65 4.50
N PRO A 194 -10.89 20.24 3.36
CA PRO A 194 -11.77 21.13 2.59
C PRO A 194 -12.94 20.38 1.93
N LYS A 195 -12.78 19.06 1.72
CA LYS A 195 -13.79 18.15 1.21
C LYS A 195 -13.62 16.79 1.89
N LYS A 196 -14.71 16.04 2.01
CA LYS A 196 -14.70 14.73 2.67
C LYS A 196 -14.00 13.70 1.78
N PHE A 197 -12.79 13.31 2.15
CA PHE A 197 -12.06 12.22 1.51
C PHE A 197 -12.46 10.87 2.11
N ARG A 198 -12.31 9.80 1.34
CA ARG A 198 -12.74 8.45 1.74
C ARG A 198 -11.78 7.85 2.76
N GLY A 199 -10.48 8.02 2.56
CA GLY A 199 -9.39 7.43 3.33
C GLY A 199 -9.48 7.62 4.85
N PRO A 200 -9.63 8.84 5.38
CA PRO A 200 -9.64 9.08 6.83
C PRO A 200 -10.81 8.41 7.55
N TYR A 201 -12.01 8.39 6.94
CA TYR A 201 -13.17 7.71 7.52
C TYR A 201 -12.99 6.19 7.52
N LEU A 202 -12.36 5.63 6.47
CA LEU A 202 -11.96 4.22 6.49
C LEU A 202 -10.88 3.94 7.54
N ALA A 203 -9.95 4.88 7.76
CA ALA A 203 -8.90 4.75 8.75
C ALA A 203 -9.46 4.69 10.18
N ARG A 204 -10.52 5.48 10.47
CA ARG A 204 -11.26 5.37 11.75
C ARG A 204 -11.88 3.98 11.93
N LEU A 205 -12.52 3.43 10.89
CA LEU A 205 -13.08 2.07 10.91
C LEU A 205 -11.98 1.01 11.10
N GLU A 206 -10.84 1.16 10.44
CA GLU A 206 -9.68 0.27 10.57
C GLU A 206 -9.03 0.31 11.95
N LEU A 207 -8.89 1.49 12.54
CA LEU A 207 -8.41 1.62 13.92
C LEU A 207 -9.34 0.85 14.87
N ASN A 208 -10.65 1.07 14.77
CA ASN A 208 -11.65 0.38 15.59
C ASN A 208 -11.62 -1.14 15.35
N ARG A 209 -11.50 -1.58 14.08
CA ARG A 209 -11.33 -2.98 13.70
C ARG A 209 -10.14 -3.62 14.42
N ARG A 210 -8.97 -2.98 14.37
CA ARG A 210 -7.76 -3.50 15.04
C ARG A 210 -7.87 -3.50 16.55
N MET A 211 -8.52 -2.51 17.15
CA MET A 211 -8.81 -2.50 18.59
C MET A 211 -9.69 -3.68 19.00
N ILE A 212 -10.73 -4.00 18.20
CA ILE A 212 -11.57 -5.19 18.42
C ILE A 212 -10.73 -6.47 18.35
N GLU A 213 -9.87 -6.61 17.33
CA GLU A 213 -8.98 -7.78 17.18
C GLU A 213 -7.99 -7.92 18.35
N LYS A 214 -7.51 -6.80 18.86
CA LYS A 214 -6.65 -6.72 20.05
C LYS A 214 -7.42 -6.84 21.38
N ARG A 215 -8.74 -7.08 21.33
CA ARG A 215 -9.62 -7.31 22.48
C ARG A 215 -9.71 -6.13 23.45
N TYR A 216 -9.66 -4.91 22.94
CA TYR A 216 -10.02 -3.72 23.73
C TYR A 216 -11.48 -3.83 24.18
N SER A 217 -11.78 -3.30 25.38
CA SER A 217 -13.16 -3.29 25.89
C SER A 217 -14.02 -2.28 25.13
N SER A 218 -15.35 -2.46 25.16
CA SER A 218 -16.28 -1.56 24.48
C SER A 218 -16.17 -0.09 24.95
N GLU A 219 -15.71 0.15 26.17
CA GLU A 219 -15.51 1.50 26.74
C GLU A 219 -14.25 2.18 26.20
N GLN A 220 -13.28 1.39 25.71
CA GLN A 220 -12.03 1.91 25.13
C GLN A 220 -12.16 2.17 23.62
N LEU A 221 -13.18 1.61 22.96
CA LEU A 221 -13.40 1.82 21.53
C LEU A 221 -13.89 3.24 21.24
N PHE A 222 -13.44 3.83 20.13
CA PHE A 222 -13.82 5.18 19.68
C PHE A 222 -15.20 5.23 18.98
N GLY A 223 -16.18 4.54 19.56
CA GLY A 223 -17.54 4.42 19.01
C GLY A 223 -17.89 2.99 18.60
N LYS A 224 -19.19 2.76 18.38
CA LYS A 224 -19.71 1.49 17.91
C LYS A 224 -19.51 1.35 16.41
N MET A 225 -19.04 0.18 15.97
CA MET A 225 -18.84 -0.12 14.55
C MET A 225 -20.10 0.11 13.70
N THR A 226 -21.30 -0.16 14.24
CA THR A 226 -22.58 0.08 13.56
C THR A 226 -22.84 1.56 13.29
N ASP A 227 -22.55 2.43 14.25
CA ASP A 227 -22.76 3.87 14.13
C ASP A 227 -21.74 4.48 13.16
N MET A 228 -20.48 4.04 13.25
CA MET A 228 -19.41 4.47 12.33
C MET A 228 -19.70 4.04 10.87
N LEU A 229 -20.22 2.82 10.67
CA LEU A 229 -20.63 2.35 9.34
C LEU A 229 -21.85 3.11 8.81
N ALA A 230 -22.81 3.47 9.66
CA ALA A 230 -23.95 4.29 9.27
C ALA A 230 -23.52 5.72 8.90
N GLU A 231 -22.59 6.32 9.65
CA GLU A 231 -21.95 7.60 9.31
C GLU A 231 -21.28 7.50 7.94
N TYR A 232 -20.45 6.48 7.72
CA TYR A 232 -19.76 6.25 6.45
C TYR A 232 -20.72 6.12 5.26
N PHE A 233 -21.80 5.36 5.42
CA PHE A 233 -22.84 5.24 4.39
C PHE A 233 -23.54 6.58 4.11
N GLY A 234 -23.78 7.40 5.15
CA GLY A 234 -24.35 8.73 4.98
C GLY A 234 -23.49 9.66 4.13
N LEU A 235 -22.16 9.46 4.14
CA LEU A 235 -21.20 10.28 3.40
C LEU A 235 -20.89 9.75 1.99
N PHE A 236 -20.81 8.43 1.84
CA PHE A 236 -20.31 7.79 0.63
C PHE A 236 -21.28 6.80 0.00
N GLY A 237 -22.51 6.65 0.52
CA GLY A 237 -23.48 5.66 0.05
C GLY A 237 -23.88 5.82 -1.42
N ASP A 238 -23.76 7.02 -1.98
CA ASP A 238 -23.99 7.33 -3.39
C ASP A 238 -22.79 6.95 -4.29
N LYS A 239 -21.71 6.39 -3.72
CA LYS A 239 -20.52 5.94 -4.45
C LYS A 239 -20.55 4.43 -4.67
N PRO A 240 -20.22 3.94 -5.89
CA PRO A 240 -20.20 2.50 -6.18
C PRO A 240 -19.25 1.67 -5.30
N CYS A 241 -18.21 2.28 -4.73
CA CYS A 241 -17.26 1.60 -3.86
C CYS A 241 -17.81 1.33 -2.44
N CYS A 242 -18.83 2.08 -1.99
CA CYS A 242 -19.25 2.11 -0.59
C CYS A 242 -19.54 0.72 -0.01
N ALA A 243 -20.28 -0.13 -0.74
CA ALA A 243 -20.59 -1.47 -0.26
C ALA A 243 -19.34 -2.35 -0.10
N HIS A 244 -18.36 -2.25 -1.00
CA HIS A 244 -17.10 -2.99 -0.91
C HIS A 244 -16.25 -2.51 0.26
N ASP A 245 -16.31 -1.22 0.55
CA ASP A 245 -15.57 -0.61 1.66
C ASP A 245 -16.15 -1.06 3.00
N MET A 246 -17.48 -0.96 3.14
CA MET A 246 -18.19 -1.39 4.33
C MET A 246 -18.06 -2.91 4.56
N LYS A 247 -17.98 -3.70 3.48
CA LYS A 247 -17.79 -5.16 3.57
C LYS A 247 -16.58 -5.53 4.42
N LEU A 248 -15.50 -4.74 4.38
CA LEU A 248 -14.28 -4.98 5.15
C LEU A 248 -14.50 -4.89 6.67
N PHE A 249 -15.57 -4.22 7.12
CA PHE A 249 -15.80 -3.93 8.53
C PHE A 249 -17.12 -4.52 9.07
N ILE A 250 -18.08 -4.87 8.20
CA ILE A 250 -19.38 -5.45 8.60
C ILE A 250 -19.22 -6.71 9.45
N GLU A 251 -18.18 -7.51 9.23
CA GLU A 251 -17.93 -8.72 10.03
C GLU A 251 -17.56 -8.43 11.49
N TYR A 252 -17.09 -7.21 11.79
CA TYR A 252 -16.74 -6.79 13.16
C TYR A 252 -17.94 -6.25 13.94
N VAL A 253 -19.08 -6.07 13.29
CA VAL A 253 -20.36 -5.84 13.98
C VAL A 253 -20.84 -7.17 14.53
N THR A 254 -20.84 -7.34 15.85
CA THR A 254 -21.29 -8.57 16.52
C THR A 254 -22.30 -8.22 17.62
N PRO A 255 -23.36 -9.04 17.81
CA PRO A 255 -23.69 -10.28 17.10
C PRO A 255 -24.24 -10.06 15.67
N VAL A 256 -24.40 -11.13 14.88
CA VAL A 256 -24.91 -11.09 13.49
C VAL A 256 -26.29 -10.41 13.40
N ALA A 257 -27.11 -10.47 14.45
CA ALA A 257 -28.39 -9.76 14.51
C ALA A 257 -28.21 -8.24 14.35
N GLU A 258 -27.15 -7.64 14.90
CA GLU A 258 -26.85 -6.22 14.74
C GLU A 258 -26.43 -5.85 13.32
N ARG A 259 -25.74 -6.76 12.60
CA ARG A 259 -25.43 -6.57 11.17
C ARG A 259 -26.70 -6.43 10.35
N ARG A 260 -27.69 -7.29 10.63
CA ARG A 260 -29.00 -7.26 9.96
C ARG A 260 -29.80 -6.02 10.36
N ALA A 261 -29.78 -5.64 11.62
CA ALA A 261 -30.44 -4.41 12.10
C ALA A 261 -29.85 -3.16 11.44
N LEU A 262 -28.52 -3.10 11.27
CA LEU A 262 -27.86 -2.03 10.51
C LEU A 262 -28.35 -2.00 9.05
N ALA A 263 -28.33 -3.14 8.36
CA ALA A 263 -28.79 -3.21 6.97
C ALA A 263 -30.25 -2.77 6.80
N ALA A 264 -31.14 -3.20 7.71
CA ALA A 264 -32.53 -2.77 7.74
C ALA A 264 -32.66 -1.26 7.99
N LYS A 265 -31.90 -0.71 8.95
CA LYS A 265 -31.86 0.73 9.24
C LYS A 265 -31.44 1.54 8.02
N LEU A 266 -30.40 1.11 7.30
CA LEU A 266 -29.93 1.81 6.10
C LEU A 266 -30.96 1.76 4.97
N THR A 267 -31.58 0.60 4.76
CA THR A 267 -32.61 0.41 3.71
C THR A 267 -33.84 1.27 3.98
N ASN A 268 -34.35 1.23 5.23
CA ASN A 268 -35.52 2.01 5.63
C ASN A 268 -35.28 3.52 5.61
N GLY A 269 -34.03 3.97 5.62
CA GLY A 269 -33.67 5.39 5.56
C GLY A 269 -33.64 6.00 4.16
N LEU A 270 -33.92 5.22 3.10
CA LEU A 270 -33.87 5.70 1.71
C LEU A 270 -35.23 6.08 1.12
N ASP A 271 -36.35 5.89 1.84
CA ASP A 271 -37.73 6.12 1.36
C ASP A 271 -38.08 5.42 0.01
N ILE A 272 -37.29 4.40 -0.36
CA ILE A 272 -37.45 3.57 -1.56
C ILE A 272 -38.17 2.27 -1.17
N THR A 273 -39.26 1.98 -1.86
CA THR A 273 -40.14 0.83 -1.65
C THR A 273 -40.37 0.10 -2.96
N SER A 274 -41.05 -1.05 -2.94
CA SER A 274 -41.45 -1.75 -4.17
C SER A 274 -42.24 -0.86 -5.14
N THR A 275 -42.88 0.20 -4.65
CA THR A 275 -43.69 1.14 -5.43
C THR A 275 -43.05 2.51 -5.68
N THR A 276 -41.94 2.83 -5.00
CA THR A 276 -41.25 4.12 -5.14
C THR A 276 -39.87 3.90 -5.74
N LEU A 277 -39.68 4.37 -6.96
CA LEU A 277 -38.41 4.27 -7.66
C LEU A 277 -37.45 5.38 -7.21
N PRO A 278 -36.13 5.16 -7.28
CA PRO A 278 -35.14 6.22 -7.03
C PRO A 278 -35.33 7.40 -7.99
N GLY A 279 -35.30 8.63 -7.49
CA GLY A 279 -35.49 9.86 -8.28
C GLY A 279 -34.20 10.39 -8.92
N SER A 280 -33.05 9.86 -8.52
CA SER A 280 -31.73 10.24 -9.04
C SER A 280 -30.77 9.04 -9.15
N LYS A 281 -29.70 9.23 -9.91
CA LYS A 281 -28.56 8.29 -9.96
C LYS A 281 -27.99 8.03 -8.55
N GLU A 282 -27.88 9.08 -7.74
CA GLU A 282 -27.29 9.03 -6.41
C GLU A 282 -28.17 8.19 -5.46
N GLU A 283 -29.49 8.41 -5.49
CA GLU A 283 -30.44 7.59 -4.74
C GLU A 283 -30.46 6.14 -5.21
N MET A 284 -30.40 5.91 -6.53
CA MET A 284 -30.30 4.57 -7.09
C MET A 284 -29.04 3.86 -6.59
N GLN A 285 -27.89 4.53 -6.61
CA GLN A 285 -26.65 3.97 -6.13
C GLN A 285 -26.68 3.68 -4.62
N ARG A 286 -27.32 4.55 -3.82
CA ARG A 286 -27.55 4.30 -2.38
C ARG A 286 -28.41 3.06 -2.17
N HIS A 287 -29.48 2.89 -2.95
CA HIS A 287 -30.34 1.70 -2.87
C HIS A 287 -29.60 0.42 -3.27
N ILE A 288 -28.83 0.44 -4.35
CA ILE A 288 -27.97 -0.69 -4.74
C ILE A 288 -27.00 -1.04 -3.60
N CYS A 289 -26.39 -0.02 -2.98
CA CYS A 289 -25.47 -0.20 -1.86
C CYS A 289 -26.16 -0.87 -0.66
N THR A 290 -27.37 -0.44 -0.27
CA THR A 290 -28.11 -1.07 0.85
C THR A 290 -28.48 -2.52 0.55
N LEU A 291 -28.83 -2.86 -0.69
CA LEU A 291 -29.11 -4.24 -1.11
C LEU A 291 -27.86 -5.13 -1.00
N GLN A 292 -26.69 -4.62 -1.41
CA GLN A 292 -25.41 -5.31 -1.27
C GLN A 292 -25.03 -5.50 0.21
N ILE A 293 -25.19 -4.46 1.03
CA ILE A 293 -24.94 -4.53 2.48
C ILE A 293 -25.89 -5.53 3.16
N ALA A 294 -27.18 -5.55 2.81
CA ALA A 294 -28.14 -6.53 3.32
C ALA A 294 -27.70 -7.97 3.01
N ARG A 295 -27.17 -8.20 1.80
CA ARG A 295 -26.58 -9.48 1.42
C ARG A 295 -25.35 -9.81 2.29
N TYR A 296 -24.41 -8.87 2.47
CA TYR A 296 -23.22 -9.08 3.30
C TYR A 296 -23.56 -9.31 4.79
N SER A 297 -24.62 -8.69 5.30
CA SER A 297 -25.12 -8.89 6.66
C SER A 297 -25.82 -10.23 6.88
N GLY A 298 -25.96 -11.07 5.84
CA GLY A 298 -26.67 -12.34 5.93
C GLY A 298 -28.17 -12.16 6.15
N ALA A 299 -28.77 -11.09 5.61
CA ALA A 299 -30.21 -10.90 5.66
C ALA A 299 -30.93 -11.92 4.76
N HIS A 300 -30.37 -12.23 3.58
CA HIS A 300 -30.98 -13.17 2.63
C HIS A 300 -30.78 -14.65 3.00
N SER A 301 -29.88 -14.98 3.93
CA SER A 301 -29.63 -16.39 4.30
C SER A 301 -30.66 -16.98 5.25
N ILE A 302 -31.53 -16.14 5.84
CA ILE A 302 -32.58 -16.54 6.79
C ILE A 302 -33.99 -16.40 6.20
N VAL A 303 -34.07 -16.13 4.91
CA VAL A 303 -35.31 -15.85 4.18
C VAL A 303 -35.76 -17.10 3.43
N SER A 304 -37.07 -17.35 3.35
CA SER A 304 -37.63 -18.47 2.58
C SER A 304 -37.36 -18.31 1.09
N GLU A 305 -37.31 -19.43 0.37
CA GLU A 305 -37.09 -19.46 -1.08
C GLU A 305 -38.15 -18.63 -1.84
N GLU A 306 -39.41 -18.68 -1.40
CA GLU A 306 -40.51 -17.88 -1.94
C GLU A 306 -40.23 -16.37 -1.84
N LEU A 307 -39.75 -15.90 -0.68
CA LEU A 307 -39.46 -14.49 -0.49
C LEU A 307 -38.18 -14.07 -1.24
N LEU A 308 -37.22 -14.98 -1.42
CA LEU A 308 -36.06 -14.74 -2.29
C LEU A 308 -36.49 -14.56 -3.76
N HIS A 309 -37.43 -15.36 -4.26
CA HIS A 309 -38.01 -15.17 -5.59
C HIS A 309 -38.77 -13.84 -5.70
N ALA A 310 -39.52 -13.45 -4.68
CA ALA A 310 -40.19 -12.16 -4.65
C ALA A 310 -39.20 -10.98 -4.66
N ILE A 311 -38.11 -11.06 -3.90
CA ILE A 311 -37.02 -10.07 -3.93
C ILE A 311 -36.40 -10.00 -5.32
N SER A 312 -36.07 -11.15 -5.92
CA SER A 312 -35.51 -11.19 -7.29
C SER A 312 -36.44 -10.52 -8.29
N THR A 313 -37.74 -10.80 -8.21
CA THR A 313 -38.75 -10.22 -9.11
C THR A 313 -38.86 -8.71 -8.90
N SER A 314 -38.91 -8.25 -7.65
CA SER A 314 -38.95 -6.82 -7.33
C SER A 314 -37.72 -6.08 -7.83
N LEU A 315 -36.53 -6.69 -7.71
CA LEU A 315 -35.29 -6.10 -8.19
C LEU A 315 -35.25 -6.04 -9.72
N SER A 316 -35.67 -7.10 -10.43
CA SER A 316 -35.79 -7.04 -11.89
C SER A 316 -36.71 -5.91 -12.33
N LEU A 317 -37.88 -5.76 -11.71
CA LEU A 317 -38.83 -4.68 -12.04
C LEU A 317 -38.31 -3.27 -11.70
N HIS A 318 -37.41 -3.14 -10.73
CA HIS A 318 -36.81 -1.86 -10.35
C HIS A 318 -35.66 -1.41 -11.27
N TYR A 319 -35.04 -2.34 -12.00
CA TYR A 319 -33.79 -2.09 -12.75
C TYR A 319 -33.83 -2.53 -14.23
N GLU A 320 -34.97 -2.99 -14.74
CA GLU A 320 -35.26 -3.12 -16.19
C GLU A 320 -35.67 -1.77 -16.81
#